data_AF-A0A968PYG2-F1
#
_entry.id   AF-A0A968PYG2-F1
#
_cell.length_a   1.000
_cell.length_b   1.000
_cell.length_c   1.000
_cell.angle_alpha   90.00
_cell.angle_beta   90.00
_cell.angle_gamma   90.00
#
_symmetry.space_group_name_H-M   'P 1'
#
loop_
_entity.id
_entity.type
_entity.pdbx_description
1 polymer ?
#
loop_
_entity_poly.entity_id
_entity_poly.type
_entity_poly.pdbx_seq_one_letter_code
_entity_poly.pdbx_strand_id
1 'polypeptide(L)'
;MYWLGDTLSLVDLTFYPLFEQLPVLEHYHNFTLPLEAIRLRNWWNAMGDRPSVQRTKKPVSFYVEQYAKFLNPSPAVTVTQV
;
A
#
# COMPACT_ATOMS: atom_id res chain seq x y z
N MET A 1 9.14 3.73 15.25
CA MET A 1 7.99 3.35 16.09
C MET A 1 7.11 2.42 15.27
N TYR A 2 6.72 1.29 15.86
CA TYR A 2 5.83 0.29 15.29
C TYR A 2 4.44 0.37 15.94
N TRP A 3 3.48 -0.41 15.45
CA TRP A 3 2.11 -0.34 15.93
C TRP A 3 1.96 -0.70 17.41
N LEU A 4 2.70 -1.71 17.86
CA LEU A 4 2.66 -2.20 19.25
C LEU A 4 3.83 -1.69 20.10
N GLY A 5 4.43 -0.55 19.73
CA GLY A 5 5.52 0.09 20.47
C GLY A 5 6.84 0.08 19.70
N ASP A 6 7.94 -0.26 20.36
CA ASP A 6 9.29 -0.10 19.80
C ASP A 6 9.82 -1.35 19.09
N THR A 7 9.12 -2.48 19.24
CA THR A 7 9.45 -3.74 18.58
C THR A 7 8.56 -3.98 17.37
N LEU A 8 9.17 -4.46 16.29
CA LEU A 8 8.42 -4.92 15.11
C LEU A 8 7.46 -6.05 15.54
N SER A 9 6.22 -5.94 15.11
CA SER A 9 5.19 -6.95 15.35
C SER A 9 4.68 -7.53 14.02
N LEU A 10 3.91 -8.61 14.12
CA LEU A 10 3.26 -9.20 12.96
C LEU A 10 2.30 -8.21 12.28
N VAL A 11 1.65 -7.34 13.06
CA VAL A 11 0.73 -6.32 12.54
C VAL A 11 1.43 -5.43 11.52
N ASP A 12 2.65 -4.97 11.84
CA ASP A 12 3.41 -4.14 10.92
C ASP A 12 3.72 -4.86 9.60
N LEU A 13 4.14 -6.13 9.69
CA LEU A 13 4.47 -6.96 8.52
C LEU A 13 3.25 -7.30 7.66
N THR A 14 2.10 -7.51 8.28
CA THR A 14 0.84 -7.79 7.57
C THR A 14 0.36 -6.57 6.80
N PHE A 15 0.43 -5.39 7.40
CA PHE A 15 -0.14 -4.19 6.78
C PHE A 15 0.83 -3.48 5.84
N TYR A 16 2.14 -3.50 6.09
CA TYR A 16 3.08 -2.72 5.30
C TYR A 16 3.02 -2.97 3.78
N PRO A 17 2.88 -4.20 3.26
CA PRO A 17 2.75 -4.43 1.82
C PRO A 17 1.55 -3.74 1.16
N LEU A 18 0.49 -3.45 1.92
CA LEU A 18 -0.66 -2.67 1.44
C LEU A 18 -0.29 -1.19 1.32
N PHE A 19 0.52 -0.68 2.27
CA PHE A 19 1.00 0.70 2.24
C PHE A 19 2.04 0.93 1.13
N GLU A 20 2.76 -0.09 0.68
CA GLU A 20 3.61 -0.01 -0.52
C GLU A 20 2.81 0.37 -1.78
N GLN A 21 1.50 0.14 -1.77
CA GLN A 21 0.59 0.49 -2.88
C GLN A 21 0.05 1.91 -2.80
N LEU A 22 0.27 2.64 -1.71
CA LEU A 22 -0.24 4.02 -1.59
C LEU A 22 0.18 4.97 -2.73
N PRO A 23 1.39 4.86 -3.32
CA PRO A 23 1.74 5.67 -4.49
C PRO A 23 0.83 5.45 -5.72
N VAL A 24 0.08 4.35 -5.77
CA VAL A 24 -0.97 4.13 -6.78
C VAL A 24 -2.11 5.15 -6.61
N LEU A 25 -2.48 5.48 -5.37
CA LEU A 25 -3.51 6.48 -5.08
C LEU A 25 -3.02 7.88 -5.43
N GLU A 26 -1.73 8.16 -5.25
CA GLU A 26 -1.13 9.40 -5.72
C GLU A 26 -1.24 9.50 -7.25
N HIS A 27 -0.92 8.41 -7.95
CA HIS A 27 -0.93 8.38 -9.42
C HIS A 27 -2.33 8.53 -10.03
N TYR A 28 -3.35 7.85 -9.50
CA TYR A 28 -4.70 7.84 -10.09
C TYR A 28 -5.70 8.79 -9.44
N HIS A 29 -5.45 9.21 -8.20
CA HIS A 29 -6.42 9.97 -7.41
C HIS A 29 -5.84 11.24 -6.79
N ASN A 30 -4.61 11.64 -7.15
CA ASN A 30 -3.91 12.80 -6.58
C ASN A 30 -3.91 12.80 -5.04
N PHE A 31 -3.90 11.62 -4.44
CA PHE A 31 -3.89 11.47 -2.99
C PHE A 31 -2.46 11.32 -2.49
N THR A 32 -2.05 12.22 -1.59
CA THR A 32 -0.79 12.11 -0.85
C THR A 32 -1.07 11.96 0.63
N LEU A 33 -0.20 11.26 1.36
CA LEU A 33 -0.35 11.12 2.80
C LEU A 33 -0.22 12.49 3.49
N PRO A 34 -1.21 12.94 4.29
CA PRO A 34 -1.18 14.27 4.89
C PRO A 34 0.01 14.50 5.84
N LEU A 35 0.46 15.75 5.95
CA LEU A 35 1.59 16.15 6.79
C LEU A 35 1.26 16.15 8.30
N GLU A 36 0.00 16.07 8.66
CA GLU A 36 -0.47 15.88 10.03
C GLU A 36 -0.46 14.41 10.48
N ALA A 37 -0.39 13.45 9.55
CA ALA A 37 -0.34 12.02 9.84
C ALA A 37 1.04 11.54 10.36
N ILE A 38 1.57 12.22 11.37
CA ILE A 38 2.96 12.09 11.86
C ILE A 38 3.28 10.65 12.25
N ARG A 39 2.43 10.00 13.04
CA ARG A 39 2.64 8.61 13.48
C ARG A 39 2.72 7.64 12.31
N LEU A 40 1.84 7.82 11.33
CA LEU A 40 1.78 6.95 10.16
C LEU A 40 3.00 7.14 9.25
N ARG A 41 3.44 8.39 9.02
CA ARG A 41 4.68 8.67 8.29
C ARG A 41 5.90 8.08 9.00
N ASN A 42 6.00 8.26 10.31
CA ASN A 42 7.11 7.72 11.09
C ASN A 42 7.16 6.19 11.02
N TRP A 43 6.00 5.55 11.09
CA TRP A 43 5.88 4.10 10.91
C TRP A 43 6.26 3.66 9.50
N TRP A 44 5.72 4.33 8.47
CA TRP A 44 6.01 4.01 7.08
C TRP A 44 7.50 4.12 6.80
N ASN A 45 8.14 5.23 7.18
CA ASN A 45 9.59 5.41 7.02
C ASN A 45 10.37 4.29 7.75
N ALA A 46 10.01 4.00 9.00
CA ALA A 46 10.67 2.95 9.78
C ALA A 46 10.53 1.56 9.17
N MET A 47 9.38 1.23 8.58
CA MET A 47 9.19 -0.04 7.86
C MET A 47 9.92 -0.04 6.52
N GLY A 48 9.89 1.08 5.80
CA GLY A 48 10.61 1.30 4.55
C GLY A 48 12.08 1.00 4.68
N ASP A 49 12.73 1.46 5.74
CA ASP A 49 14.18 1.29 5.92
C ASP A 49 14.60 -0.14 6.28
N ARG A 50 13.67 -1.07 6.52
CA ARG A 50 14.02 -2.42 6.94
C ARG A 50 14.67 -3.25 5.83
N PRO A 51 15.73 -4.01 6.12
CA PRO A 51 16.37 -4.88 5.13
C PRO A 51 15.43 -5.91 4.50
N SER A 52 14.47 -6.45 5.26
CA SER A 52 13.47 -7.40 4.76
C SER A 52 12.58 -6.75 3.71
N VAL A 53 12.08 -5.54 3.99
CA VAL A 53 11.27 -4.75 3.08
C VAL A 53 12.07 -4.36 1.84
N GLN A 54 13.27 -3.82 2.01
CA GLN A 54 14.12 -3.41 0.89
C GLN A 54 14.46 -4.58 -0.07
N ARG A 55 14.51 -5.81 0.45
CA ARG A 55 14.73 -7.02 -0.35
C ARG A 55 13.50 -7.49 -1.11
N THR A 56 12.30 -7.26 -0.57
CA THR A 56 11.05 -7.78 -1.15
C THR A 56 10.21 -6.74 -1.87
N LYS A 57 10.47 -5.45 -1.62
CA LYS A 57 9.69 -4.34 -2.19
C LYS A 57 9.67 -4.42 -3.70
N LYS A 58 8.53 -4.04 -4.28
CA LYS A 58 8.38 -3.89 -5.72
C LYS A 58 8.52 -2.42 -6.10
N PRO A 59 8.99 -2.11 -7.33
CA PRO A 59 8.96 -0.74 -7.82
C PRO A 59 7.50 -0.24 -7.91
N VAL A 60 7.29 1.07 -7.77
CA VAL A 60 5.94 1.66 -7.85
C VAL A 60 5.22 1.32 -9.15
N SER A 61 5.96 1.27 -10.28
CA SER A 61 5.41 0.90 -11.59
C SER A 61 4.72 -0.46 -11.58
N PHE A 62 5.25 -1.43 -10.81
CA PHE A 62 4.63 -2.75 -10.67
C PHE A 62 3.19 -2.63 -10.16
N TYR A 63 2.95 -1.83 -9.12
CA TYR A 63 1.61 -1.68 -8.55
C TYR A 63 0.68 -0.85 -9.44
N VAL A 64 1.19 0.22 -10.07
CA VAL A 64 0.41 1.07 -10.99
C VAL A 64 -0.10 0.25 -12.19
N GLU A 65 0.77 -0.54 -12.82
CA GLU A 65 0.41 -1.40 -13.95
C GLU A 65 -0.63 -2.47 -13.58
N GLN A 66 -0.52 -3.06 -12.39
CA GLN A 66 -1.54 -4.02 -11.93
C GLN A 66 -2.87 -3.32 -11.61
N TYR A 67 -2.83 -2.15 -11.00
CA TYR A 67 -4.03 -1.42 -10.60
C TYR A 67 -4.83 -0.91 -11.81
N ALA A 68 -4.17 -0.59 -12.92
CA ALA A 68 -4.80 -0.18 -14.17
C ALA A 68 -5.91 -1.14 -14.65
N LYS A 69 -5.79 -2.44 -14.34
CA LYS A 69 -6.78 -3.47 -14.69
C LYS A 69 -8.13 -3.28 -14.01
N PHE A 70 -8.17 -2.56 -12.88
CA PHE A 70 -9.39 -2.34 -12.09
C PHE A 70 -10.06 -1.00 -12.40
N LEU A 71 -9.40 -0.08 -13.11
CA LEU A 71 -9.96 1.25 -13.43
C LEU A 71 -11.06 1.19 -14.47
N ASN A 72 -11.04 0.18 -15.33
CA ASN A 72 -12.14 -0.12 -16.25
C ASN A 72 -12.84 -1.39 -15.72
N PRO A 73 -13.98 -1.27 -15.04
CA PRO A 73 -14.77 -2.46 -14.76
C PRO A 73 -15.14 -3.07 -16.11
N SER A 74 -14.63 -4.26 -16.41
CA SER A 74 -15.26 -5.11 -17.43
C SER A 74 -16.74 -5.16 -17.08
N PRO A 75 -17.67 -4.95 -18.02
CA PRO A 75 -19.10 -5.04 -17.71
C PRO A 75 -19.31 -6.36 -16.99
N ALA A 76 -19.83 -6.27 -15.77
CA ALA A 76 -19.99 -7.39 -14.87
C ALA A 76 -20.57 -8.56 -15.67
N VAL A 77 -20.00 -9.76 -15.47
CA VAL A 77 -20.65 -10.99 -15.92
C VAL A 77 -22.06 -10.93 -15.35
N THR A 78 -23.05 -10.64 -16.19
CA THR A 78 -24.47 -10.67 -15.83
C THR A 78 -24.74 -12.11 -15.43
N VAL A 79 -24.70 -12.38 -14.13
CA VAL A 79 -25.19 -13.65 -13.61
C VAL A 79 -26.71 -13.57 -13.76
N THR A 80 -27.20 -14.03 -14.90
CA THR A 80 -28.62 -14.28 -15.13
C THR A 80 -29.08 -15.26 -14.07
N GLN A 81 -29.80 -14.77 -13.06
CA GLN A 81 -30.50 -15.63 -12.13
C GLN A 81 -31.59 -16.36 -12.91
N VAL A 82 -31.48 -17.70 -12.92
CA VAL A 82 -32.53 -18.65 -13.30
C VAL A 82 -33.47 -18.91 -12.14
#